data_AF-A0A2E8RD66-F1
#
_entry.id   AF-A0A2E8RD66-F1
#
_cell.length_a   1.000
_cell.length_b   1.000
_cell.length_c   1.000
_cell.angle_alpha   90.00
_cell.angle_beta   90.00
_cell.angle_gamma   90.00
#
_symmetry.space_group_name_H-M   'P 1'
#
loop_
_entity.id
_entity.type
_entity.pdbx_description
1 polymer ?
#
loop_
_entity_poly.entity_id
_entity_poly.type
_entity_poly.pdbx_seq_one_letter_code
_entity_poly.pdbx_strand_id
1 'polypeptide(L)'
;MGDTGSAAKAWLTLTKPGVVVLLQITALCAVLSHDLLEASGFSDMDWNESIRTMAIVFVGGYLTAGGANAINMWYDRDIDPVMQRTSKRPIPTGTVSANGALIFGIFISVS
;
A
#
# COMPACT_ATOMS: atom_id res chain seq x y z
N MET A 1 -19.19 17.44 -15.88
CA MET A 1 -17.80 16.97 -15.79
C MET A 1 -17.64 16.23 -14.48
N GLY A 2 -17.52 14.90 -14.49
CA GLY A 2 -17.33 14.10 -13.27
C GLY A 2 -15.90 14.22 -12.76
N ASP A 3 -15.74 14.55 -11.48
CA ASP A 3 -14.47 14.79 -10.81
C ASP A 3 -13.46 13.65 -10.98
N THR A 4 -12.50 13.81 -11.89
CA THR A 4 -11.33 12.92 -12.02
C THR A 4 -10.56 12.81 -10.68
N GLY A 5 -10.59 13.88 -9.88
CA GLY A 5 -10.02 13.91 -8.53
C GLY A 5 -10.74 13.02 -7.51
N SER A 6 -12.05 12.78 -7.69
CA SER A 6 -12.83 11.87 -6.83
C SER A 6 -12.50 10.42 -7.13
N ALA A 7 -12.37 10.07 -8.42
CA ALA A 7 -11.96 8.73 -8.83
C ALA A 7 -10.54 8.41 -8.33
N ALA A 8 -9.54 9.26 -8.59
CA ALA A 8 -8.17 9.04 -8.14
C ALA A 8 -8.07 8.91 -6.61
N LYS A 9 -8.82 9.72 -5.86
CA LYS A 9 -8.94 9.57 -4.40
C LYS A 9 -9.60 8.26 -3.99
N ALA A 10 -10.61 7.79 -4.71
CA ALA A 10 -11.26 6.51 -4.44
C ALA A 10 -10.26 5.35 -4.60
N TRP A 11 -9.47 5.35 -5.67
CA TRP A 11 -8.40 4.35 -5.89
C TRP A 11 -7.29 4.44 -4.83
N LEU A 12 -6.86 5.65 -4.45
CA LEU A 12 -5.91 5.86 -3.33
C LEU A 12 -6.51 5.46 -1.97
N THR A 13 -7.83 5.52 -1.81
CA THR A 13 -8.49 5.07 -0.58
C THR A 13 -8.43 3.54 -0.46
N LEU A 14 -8.38 2.81 -1.58
CA LEU A 14 -8.23 1.35 -1.58
C LEU A 14 -6.89 0.93 -0.97
N THR A 15 -5.82 1.71 -1.17
CA THR A 15 -4.49 1.36 -0.66
C THR A 15 -4.31 1.65 0.83
N LYS A 16 -5.30 2.27 1.51
CA LYS A 16 -5.25 2.64 2.94
C LYS A 16 -3.87 3.21 3.35
N PRO A 17 -3.51 4.41 2.86
CA PRO A 17 -2.17 4.97 3.03
C PRO A 17 -1.71 5.06 4.49
N GLY A 18 -2.62 5.27 5.45
CA GLY A 18 -2.26 5.30 6.87
C GLY A 18 -1.71 3.98 7.41
N VAL A 19 -2.23 2.83 6.96
CA VAL A 19 -1.73 1.51 7.39
C VAL A 19 -0.40 1.20 6.73
N VAL A 20 -0.26 1.55 5.45
CA VAL A 20 0.96 1.33 4.68
C VAL A 20 2.13 2.14 5.24
N VAL A 21 1.89 3.38 5.67
CA VAL A 21 2.93 4.22 6.31
C VAL A 21 3.46 3.56 7.58
N LEU A 22 2.60 2.96 8.41
CA LEU A 22 3.04 2.30 9.64
C LEU A 22 3.98 1.13 9.34
N LEU A 23 3.61 0.28 8.37
CA LEU A 23 4.47 -0.82 7.89
C LEU A 23 5.80 -0.30 7.33
N GLN A 24 5.74 0.81 6.62
CA GLN A 24 6.91 1.40 5.98
C GLN A 24 7.93 1.94 6.98
N ILE A 25 7.47 2.55 8.07
CA ILE A 25 8.35 3.00 9.16
C ILE A 25 9.11 1.81 9.75
N THR A 26 8.42 0.70 10.03
CA THR A 26 9.06 -0.52 10.55
C THR A 26 10.07 -1.10 9.56
N ALA A 27 9.76 -1.12 8.27
CA ALA A 27 10.66 -1.60 7.24
C ALA A 27 11.92 -0.74 7.10
N LEU A 28 11.78 0.60 7.16
CA LEU A 28 12.93 1.51 7.13
C LEU A 28 13.84 1.34 8.36
N CYS A 29 13.25 1.15 9.54
CA CYS A 29 14.02 0.84 10.74
C CYS A 29 14.81 -0.47 10.61
N ALA A 30 14.23 -1.49 9.96
CA ALA A 30 14.90 -2.77 9.74
C ALA A 30 16.09 -2.62 8.78
N VAL A 31 15.94 -1.89 7.67
CA VAL A 31 17.04 -1.60 6.73
C VAL A 31 18.18 -0.84 7.44
N LEU A 32 17.84 0.21 8.19
CA LEU A 32 18.85 0.94 8.99
C LEU A 32 19.55 0.05 10.02
N SER A 33 18.81 -0.84 10.69
CA SER A 33 19.41 -1.76 11.67
C SER A 33 20.34 -2.77 11.01
N HIS A 34 19.98 -3.23 9.79
CA HIS A 34 20.81 -4.13 9.01
C HIS A 34 22.11 -3.45 8.57
N ASP A 35 22.01 -2.26 7.96
CA ASP A 35 23.15 -1.50 7.47
C ASP A 35 24.11 -1.10 8.61
N LEU A 36 23.57 -0.82 9.80
CA LEU A 36 24.38 -0.52 10.99
C LEU A 36 25.09 -1.76 11.57
N LEU A 37 24.55 -2.97 11.37
CA LEU A 37 25.21 -4.21 11.80
C LEU A 37 26.30 -4.64 10.82
N GLU A 38 26.12 -4.34 9.54
CA GLU A 38 27.07 -4.67 8.47
C GLU A 38 28.21 -3.64 8.39
N ALA A 39 27.93 -2.36 8.67
CA ALA A 39 28.95 -1.33 8.81
C ALA A 39 29.59 -1.33 10.21
N SER A 40 30.91 -1.20 10.29
CA SER A 40 31.67 -1.01 11.54
C SER A 40 31.45 0.36 12.21
N GLY A 41 30.41 1.10 11.83
CA GLY A 41 30.05 2.42 12.34
C GLY A 41 29.32 3.28 11.30
N PHE A 42 28.64 4.35 11.75
CA PHE A 42 27.92 5.31 10.88
C PHE A 42 28.80 5.98 9.82
N SER A 43 30.12 6.00 10.00
CA SER A 43 31.09 6.65 9.12
C SER A 43 31.50 5.82 7.90
N ASP A 44 31.34 4.49 7.95
CA ASP A 44 31.66 3.58 6.84
C ASP A 44 30.42 3.18 6.02
N MET A 45 29.25 3.76 6.34
CA MET A 45 28.00 3.43 5.68
C MET A 45 27.96 4.01 4.26
N ASP A 46 27.79 3.15 3.26
CA ASP A 46 27.60 3.58 1.88
C ASP A 46 26.16 4.06 1.68
N TRP A 47 25.95 5.35 1.95
CA TRP A 47 24.64 6.00 1.90
C TRP A 47 23.91 5.80 0.56
N ASN A 48 24.64 5.61 -0.55
CA ASN A 48 24.01 5.36 -1.85
C ASN A 48 23.31 4.00 -1.88
N GLU A 49 23.90 2.98 -1.26
CA GLU A 49 23.32 1.63 -1.22
C GLU A 49 22.14 1.59 -0.24
N SER A 50 22.27 2.19 0.94
CA SER A 50 21.17 2.32 1.90
C SER A 50 19.95 3.03 1.30
N ILE A 51 20.15 4.17 0.61
CA ILE A 51 19.04 4.92 -0.02
C ILE A 51 18.38 4.07 -1.12
N ARG A 52 19.17 3.34 -1.90
CA ARG A 52 18.64 2.45 -2.95
C ARG A 52 17.80 1.32 -2.34
N THR A 53 18.29 0.67 -1.28
CA THR A 53 17.54 -0.38 -0.57
C THR A 53 16.27 0.17 0.05
N MET A 54 16.33 1.33 0.72
CA MET A 54 15.15 2.01 1.26
C MET A 54 14.12 2.33 0.17
N ALA A 55 14.55 2.83 -1.00
CA ALA A 55 13.65 3.13 -2.10
C ALA A 55 12.95 1.88 -2.64
N ILE A 56 13.69 0.77 -2.80
CA ILE A 56 13.14 -0.51 -3.25
C ILE A 56 12.12 -1.04 -2.24
N VAL A 57 12.49 -1.06 -0.95
CA VAL A 57 11.60 -1.51 0.13
C VAL A 57 10.37 -0.62 0.25
N PHE A 58 10.52 0.70 0.04
CA PHE A 58 9.41 1.64 0.06
C PHE A 58 8.43 1.40 -1.07
N VAL A 59 8.92 1.26 -2.30
CA VAL A 59 8.06 1.03 -3.46
C VAL A 59 7.43 -0.36 -3.38
N GLY A 60 8.21 -1.41 -3.16
CA GLY A 60 7.71 -2.79 -3.08
C GLY A 60 6.77 -3.00 -1.90
N GLY A 61 7.08 -2.42 -0.74
CA GLY A 61 6.23 -2.45 0.45
C GLY A 61 4.90 -1.75 0.21
N TYR A 62 4.91 -0.57 -0.41
CA TYR A 62 3.71 0.18 -0.74
C TYR A 62 2.82 -0.57 -1.75
N LEU A 63 3.42 -1.13 -2.80
CA LEU A 63 2.72 -1.89 -3.83
C LEU A 63 2.08 -3.17 -3.26
N THR A 64 2.85 -3.95 -2.49
CA THR A 64 2.36 -5.20 -1.89
C THR A 64 1.26 -4.95 -0.86
N ALA A 65 1.47 -3.98 0.05
CA ALA A 65 0.47 -3.64 1.06
C ALA A 65 -0.79 -3.01 0.43
N GLY A 66 -0.62 -2.18 -0.60
CA GLY A 66 -1.72 -1.61 -1.38
C GLY A 66 -2.56 -2.69 -2.08
N GLY A 67 -1.90 -3.68 -2.70
CA GLY A 67 -2.55 -4.79 -3.38
C GLY A 67 -3.31 -5.70 -2.42
N ALA A 68 -2.70 -6.06 -1.28
CA ALA A 68 -3.36 -6.82 -0.23
C ALA A 68 -4.62 -6.10 0.31
N ASN A 69 -4.56 -4.78 0.48
CA ASN A 69 -5.73 -3.99 0.89
C ASN A 69 -6.83 -3.98 -0.19
N ALA A 70 -6.48 -3.84 -1.47
CA ALA A 70 -7.43 -3.90 -2.57
C ALA A 70 -8.12 -5.27 -2.67
N ILE A 71 -7.36 -6.36 -2.50
CA ILE A 71 -7.89 -7.73 -2.47
C ILE A 71 -8.80 -7.93 -1.25
N ASN A 72 -8.42 -7.45 -0.07
CA ASN A 72 -9.27 -7.52 1.13
C ASN A 72 -10.61 -6.81 0.93
N MET A 73 -10.62 -5.63 0.30
CA MET A 73 -11.87 -4.93 0.00
C MET A 73 -12.71 -5.65 -1.07
N TRP A 74 -12.07 -6.34 -2.02
CA TRP A 74 -12.79 -7.20 -2.96
C TRP A 74 -13.42 -8.40 -2.26
N TYR A 75 -12.71 -9.00 -1.30
CA TYR A 75 -13.21 -10.13 -0.52
C TYR A 75 -14.40 -9.72 0.36
N ASP A 76 -14.36 -8.55 0.99
CA ASP A 76 -15.43 -8.02 1.84
C ASP A 76 -16.64 -7.46 1.05
N ARG A 77 -16.65 -7.52 -0.29
CA ARG A 77 -17.63 -6.79 -1.14
C ARG A 77 -19.09 -7.16 -0.89
N ASP A 78 -19.34 -8.38 -0.45
CA ASP A 78 -20.65 -8.97 -0.19
C ASP A 78 -21.11 -8.72 1.26
N ILE A 79 -20.16 -8.55 2.18
CA ILE A 79 -20.41 -8.27 3.60
C ILE A 79 -20.50 -6.75 3.87
N ASP A 80 -19.71 -5.93 3.16
CA ASP A 80 -19.67 -4.48 3.34
C ASP A 80 -21.03 -3.77 3.15
N PRO A 81 -21.95 -4.18 2.24
CA PRO A 81 -23.27 -3.56 2.09
C PRO A 81 -24.18 -3.71 3.31
N VAL A 82 -24.03 -4.78 4.10
CA VAL A 82 -24.87 -5.05 5.28
C VAL A 82 -24.29 -4.49 6.58
N MET A 83 -23.07 -3.92 6.54
CA MET A 83 -22.38 -3.33 7.69
C MET A 83 -22.51 -1.81 7.75
N GLN A 84 -23.05 -1.27 8.86
CA GLN A 84 -23.20 0.18 9.07
C GLN A 84 -21.87 0.96 8.99
N ARG A 85 -20.73 0.35 9.35
CA ARG A 85 -19.40 1.00 9.31
C ARG A 85 -18.75 1.03 7.93
N THR A 86 -19.10 0.11 7.03
CA THR A 86 -18.36 -0.10 5.76
C THR A 86 -19.24 -0.02 4.51
N SER A 87 -20.55 0.15 4.67
CA SER A 87 -21.53 0.40 3.61
C SER A 87 -21.19 1.61 2.70
N LYS A 88 -20.38 2.57 3.18
CA LYS A 88 -19.93 3.74 2.40
C LYS A 88 -18.60 3.53 1.63
N ARG A 89 -18.03 2.32 1.62
CA ARG A 89 -16.78 2.05 0.91
C ARG A 89 -16.98 2.14 -0.62
N PRO A 90 -15.92 2.47 -1.39
CA PRO A 90 -16.02 2.72 -2.83
C PRO A 90 -16.49 1.53 -3.70
N ILE A 91 -16.34 0.29 -3.21
CA ILE A 91 -16.80 -0.93 -3.90
C ILE A 91 -18.33 -1.11 -3.76
N PRO A 92 -18.93 -1.14 -2.56
CA PRO A 92 -20.38 -1.25 -2.41
C PRO A 92 -21.15 -0.02 -2.92
N THR A 93 -20.53 1.17 -2.96
CA THR A 93 -21.14 2.37 -3.56
C THR A 93 -21.04 2.42 -5.09
N GLY A 94 -20.44 1.41 -5.74
CA GLY A 94 -20.30 1.31 -7.20
C GLY A 94 -19.32 2.31 -7.81
N THR A 95 -18.54 3.01 -6.99
CA THR A 95 -17.54 4.01 -7.43
C THR A 95 -16.32 3.33 -8.06
N VAL A 96 -16.03 2.08 -7.65
CA VAL A 96 -14.99 1.22 -8.23
C VAL A 96 -15.57 -0.15 -8.53
N SER A 97 -15.33 -0.68 -9.73
CA SER A 97 -15.70 -2.05 -10.09
C SER A 97 -14.93 -3.05 -9.24
N ALA A 98 -15.62 -3.98 -8.57
CA ALA A 98 -14.99 -5.01 -7.75
C ALA A 98 -13.94 -5.81 -8.54
N ASN A 99 -14.28 -6.27 -9.75
CA ASN A 99 -13.33 -7.02 -10.57
C ASN A 99 -12.13 -6.16 -11.01
N GLY A 100 -12.34 -4.85 -11.20
CA GLY A 100 -11.25 -3.90 -11.48
C GLY A 100 -10.32 -3.72 -10.28
N ALA A 101 -10.85 -3.65 -9.06
CA ALA A 101 -10.07 -3.59 -7.83
C ALA A 101 -9.23 -4.85 -7.62
N LEU A 102 -9.78 -6.04 -7.93
CA LEU A 102 -9.05 -7.31 -7.85
C LEU A 102 -7.89 -7.36 -8.86
N ILE A 103 -8.15 -7.05 -10.14
CA ILE A 103 -7.12 -7.06 -11.18
C ILE A 103 -6.03 -6.06 -10.84
N PHE A 104 -6.41 -4.85 -10.40
CA PHE A 104 -5.45 -3.84 -9.96
C PHE A 104 -4.62 -4.34 -8.78
N GLY A 105 -5.25 -4.91 -7.75
CA GLY A 105 -4.57 -5.44 -6.56
C GLY A 105 -3.58 -6.56 -6.89
N ILE A 106 -3.95 -7.52 -7.74
CA ILE A 106 -3.06 -8.59 -8.19
C ILE A 106 -1.90 -8.03 -9.02
N PHE A 107 -2.18 -7.10 -9.94
CA PHE A 107 -1.17 -6.52 -10.80
C PHE A 107 -0.10 -5.77 -10.00
N ILE A 108 -0.51 -4.95 -9.02
CA ILE A 108 0.45 -4.22 -8.18
C ILE A 108 1.16 -5.11 -7.16
N SER A 109 0.55 -6.21 -6.71
CA SER A 109 1.21 -7.16 -5.80
C SER A 109 2.26 -8.05 -6.49
N VAL A 110 2.12 -8.29 -7.80
CA VAL A 110 3.08 -9.10 -8.59
C VAL A 110 4.21 -8.25 -9.19
N SER A 111 3.98 -6.94 -9.36
CA SER A 111 4.96 -6.00 -9.91
C SER A 111 6.07 -5.68 -8.91
#